data_AF-A0A524L5D9-F1
#
_entry.id   AF-A0A524L5D9-F1
#
_cell.length_a   1.000
_cell.length_b   1.000
_cell.length_c   1.000
_cell.angle_alpha   90.00
_cell.angle_beta   90.00
_cell.angle_gamma   90.00
#
_symmetry.space_group_name_H-M   'P 1'
#
loop_
_entity.id
_entity.type
_entity.pdbx_description
1 polymer ?
#
loop_
_entity_poly.entity_id
_entity_poly.type
_entity_poly.pdbx_seq_one_letter_code
_entity_poly.pdbx_strand_id
1 'polypeptide(L)'
;MGKKLSTGQNNMRLKRPFHFLKTLRFIPFLILIGTSAAIGQQRTLLLEDAMEIAQSNSPDIQQFRLSLERSQELLKAQKASLKSRFALRLDPFTYTQSREFNPFFSTWNTSELKSSSALFSISQPILLTDG
;
A
#
# COMPACT_ATOMS: atom_id res chain seq x y z
N MET A 1 112.83 2.16 16.83
CA MET A 1 111.84 3.09 17.43
C MET A 1 110.46 2.50 17.20
N GLY A 2 109.59 2.17 18.15
CA GLY A 2 109.51 2.44 19.58
C GLY A 2 108.13 3.00 19.95
N LYS A 3 107.33 2.21 20.71
CA LYS A 3 106.17 2.58 21.57
C LYS A 3 104.84 2.92 20.87
N LYS A 4 103.62 2.71 21.41
CA LYS A 4 103.01 1.92 22.52
C LYS A 4 101.46 2.03 22.36
N LEU A 5 100.74 0.94 22.68
CA LEU A 5 99.41 0.77 23.34
C LEU A 5 98.39 1.94 23.45
N SER A 6 97.08 1.66 23.22
CA SER A 6 96.01 1.61 24.27
C SER A 6 94.56 1.85 23.78
N THR A 7 93.68 0.88 24.09
CA THR A 7 92.29 0.94 24.61
C THR A 7 91.23 1.91 24.05
N GLY A 8 90.03 1.36 23.75
CA GLY A 8 88.78 2.12 23.62
C GLY A 8 87.54 1.26 23.38
N GLN A 9 87.04 0.58 24.41
CA GLN A 9 85.69 -0.02 24.47
C GLN A 9 84.63 1.09 24.51
N ASN A 10 83.61 1.07 23.63
CA ASN A 10 82.43 1.94 23.77
C ASN A 10 81.14 1.20 23.39
N ASN A 11 80.35 0.91 24.42
CA ASN A 11 79.03 0.32 24.37
C ASN A 11 77.99 1.32 23.84
N MET A 12 77.22 0.97 22.81
CA MET A 12 76.03 1.73 22.40
C MET A 12 74.76 0.95 22.75
N ARG A 13 74.05 1.43 23.78
CA ARG A 13 72.82 0.84 24.34
C ARG A 13 71.60 1.49 23.66
N LEU A 14 70.86 0.76 22.81
CA LEU A 14 69.57 1.21 22.27
C LEU A 14 68.45 1.05 23.32
N LYS A 15 67.71 2.14 23.60
CA LYS A 15 66.44 2.12 24.37
C LYS A 15 65.26 1.97 23.40
N ARG A 16 64.37 1.00 23.62
CA ARG A 16 63.11 0.79 22.87
C ARG A 16 61.90 1.38 23.63
N PRO A 17 60.87 1.91 22.94
CA PRO A 17 59.79 2.67 23.56
C PRO A 17 58.71 1.76 24.18
N PHE A 18 58.37 2.03 25.44
CA PHE A 18 57.56 1.19 26.33
C PHE A 18 56.04 1.44 26.27
N HIS A 19 55.54 2.17 25.26
CA HIS A 19 54.12 2.57 25.18
C HIS A 19 53.23 1.63 24.35
N PHE A 20 53.80 0.89 23.38
CA PHE A 20 53.03 -0.01 22.50
C PHE A 20 52.56 -1.30 23.20
N LEU A 21 53.20 -1.69 24.30
CA LEU A 21 52.85 -2.91 25.03
C LEU A 21 51.63 -2.75 25.96
N LYS A 22 51.20 -1.51 26.26
CA LYS A 22 50.12 -1.22 27.22
C LYS A 22 48.72 -1.30 26.60
N THR A 23 48.58 -1.02 25.30
CA THR A 23 47.30 -1.07 24.57
C THR A 23 46.82 -2.50 24.27
N LEU A 24 47.73 -3.48 24.29
CA LEU A 24 47.43 -4.90 24.04
C LEU A 24 46.57 -5.55 25.16
N ARG A 25 46.55 -4.97 26.36
CA ARG A 25 45.79 -5.48 27.52
C ARG A 25 44.28 -5.22 27.44
N PHE A 26 43.83 -4.32 26.55
CA PHE A 26 42.41 -3.93 26.42
C PHE A 26 41.65 -4.71 25.34
N ILE A 27 42.35 -5.45 24.49
CA ILE A 27 41.77 -6.29 23.43
C ILE A 27 40.84 -7.38 23.96
N PRO A 28 41.17 -8.16 25.02
CA PRO A 28 40.25 -9.18 25.53
C PRO A 28 38.97 -8.58 26.14
N PHE A 29 39.04 -7.36 26.68
CA PHE A 29 37.88 -6.65 27.21
C PHE A 29 36.93 -6.18 26.08
N LEU A 30 37.49 -5.75 24.95
CA LEU A 30 36.72 -5.35 23.77
C LEU A 30 36.03 -6.54 23.09
N ILE A 31 36.70 -7.70 23.05
CA ILE A 31 36.13 -8.95 22.55
C ILE A 31 35.01 -9.46 23.47
N LEU A 32 35.19 -9.38 24.79
CA LEU A 32 34.18 -9.81 25.77
C LEU A 32 32.90 -8.95 25.71
N ILE A 33 33.03 -7.64 25.47
CA ILE A 33 31.88 -6.76 25.30
C ILE A 33 31.16 -7.08 23.98
N GLY A 34 31.91 -7.30 22.88
CA GLY A 34 31.34 -7.64 21.58
C GLY A 34 30.56 -8.95 21.54
N THR A 35 30.98 -9.98 22.29
CA THR A 35 30.28 -11.27 22.32
C THR A 35 29.00 -11.24 23.15
N SER A 36 28.95 -10.44 24.22
CA SER A 36 27.74 -10.30 25.05
C SER A 36 26.55 -9.70 24.28
N ALA A 37 26.81 -8.81 23.32
CA ALA A 37 25.78 -8.19 22.48
C ALA A 37 25.14 -9.15 21.45
N ALA A 38 25.84 -10.23 21.07
CA ALA A 38 25.38 -11.15 20.02
C ALA A 38 24.45 -12.27 20.54
N ILE A 39 24.42 -12.51 21.86
CA ILE A 39 23.71 -13.67 22.45
C ILE A 39 22.18 -13.46 22.52
N GLY A 40 21.68 -12.24 22.29
CA GLY A 40 20.27 -11.86 22.48
C GLY A 40 19.40 -11.74 21.22
N GLN A 41 19.89 -12.04 20.01
CA GLN A 41 19.19 -11.72 18.75
C GLN A 41 18.72 -12.93 17.92
N GLN A 42 18.64 -14.12 18.50
CA GLN A 42 18.06 -15.28 17.80
C GLN A 42 16.57 -15.39 18.15
N ARG A 43 15.70 -14.64 17.47
CA ARG A 43 14.24 -14.86 17.56
C ARG A 43 13.90 -16.14 16.78
N THR A 44 13.26 -17.10 17.44
CA THR A 44 12.64 -18.24 16.75
C THR A 44 11.47 -17.69 15.96
N LEU A 45 11.64 -17.54 14.65
CA LEU A 45 10.56 -17.12 13.76
C LEU A 45 9.46 -18.17 13.82
N LEU A 46 8.36 -17.83 14.50
CA LEU A 46 7.13 -18.60 14.43
C LEU A 46 6.55 -18.42 13.02
N LEU A 47 5.77 -19.39 12.53
CA LEU A 47 5.20 -19.34 11.18
C LEU A 47 4.38 -18.06 10.98
N GLU A 48 3.70 -17.62 12.02
CA GLU A 48 2.91 -16.39 12.07
C GLU A 48 3.80 -15.15 11.88
N ASP A 49 4.95 -15.07 12.54
CA ASP A 49 5.92 -13.98 12.38
C ASP A 49 6.49 -13.96 10.95
N ALA A 50 6.80 -15.14 10.40
CA ALA A 50 7.29 -15.27 9.04
C ALA A 50 6.22 -14.84 8.01
N MET A 51 4.94 -15.17 8.25
CA MET A 51 3.83 -14.72 7.41
C MET A 51 3.57 -13.22 7.53
N GLU A 52 3.68 -12.64 8.72
CA GLU A 52 3.52 -11.18 8.93
C GLU A 52 4.65 -10.39 8.24
N ILE A 53 5.89 -10.87 8.37
CA ILE A 53 7.05 -10.30 7.68
C ILE A 53 6.89 -10.45 6.17
N ALA A 54 6.46 -11.61 5.68
CA ALA A 54 6.21 -11.83 4.25
C ALA A 54 5.07 -10.94 3.72
N GLN A 55 3.99 -10.77 4.48
CA GLN A 55 2.86 -9.92 4.08
C GLN A 55 3.23 -8.43 4.01
N SER A 56 4.09 -7.96 4.91
CA SER A 56 4.56 -6.58 4.92
C SER A 56 5.65 -6.29 3.88
N ASN A 57 6.53 -7.26 3.60
CA ASN A 57 7.71 -7.05 2.77
C ASN A 57 7.65 -7.70 1.37
N SER A 58 6.68 -8.57 1.07
CA SER A 58 6.54 -9.21 -0.25
C SER A 58 5.53 -8.48 -1.14
N PRO A 59 5.98 -7.91 -2.28
CA PRO A 59 5.09 -7.32 -3.28
C PRO A 59 4.08 -8.33 -3.85
N ASP A 60 4.48 -9.59 -4.02
CA ASP A 60 3.64 -10.63 -4.62
C ASP A 60 2.44 -10.97 -3.75
N ILE A 61 2.63 -11.02 -2.42
CA ILE A 61 1.54 -11.27 -1.46
C ILE A 61 0.55 -10.11 -1.45
N GLN A 62 1.04 -8.87 -1.54
CA GLN A 62 0.19 -7.69 -1.65
C GLN A 62 -0.62 -7.71 -2.94
N GLN A 63 0.00 -8.06 -4.08
CA GLN A 63 -0.69 -8.21 -5.36
C GLN A 63 -1.75 -9.31 -5.33
N PHE A 64 -1.44 -10.45 -4.70
CA PHE A 64 -2.40 -11.54 -4.54
C PHE A 64 -3.61 -11.11 -3.71
N ARG A 65 -3.39 -10.40 -2.59
CA ARG A 65 -4.47 -9.83 -1.77
C ARG A 65 -5.37 -8.89 -2.57
N LEU A 66 -4.79 -7.93 -3.28
CA LEU A 66 -5.54 -6.98 -4.11
C LEU A 66 -6.33 -7.70 -5.21
N SER A 67 -5.76 -8.77 -5.77
CA SER A 67 -6.43 -9.60 -6.77
C SER A 67 -7.62 -10.36 -6.18
N LEU A 68 -7.47 -10.92 -4.97
CA LEU A 68 -8.58 -11.56 -4.26
C LEU A 68 -9.69 -10.57 -3.94
N GLU A 69 -9.35 -9.40 -3.41
CA GLU A 69 -10.31 -8.33 -3.12
C GLU A 69 -11.07 -7.92 -4.40
N ARG A 70 -10.34 -7.73 -5.50
CA ARG A 70 -10.94 -7.45 -6.81
C ARG A 70 -11.90 -8.56 -7.25
N SER A 71 -11.49 -9.83 -7.14
CA SER A 71 -12.34 -10.97 -7.50
C SER A 71 -13.60 -11.03 -6.63
N GLN A 72 -13.49 -10.73 -5.33
CA GLN A 72 -14.63 -10.68 -4.42
C GLN A 72 -15.61 -9.57 -4.80
N GLU A 73 -15.11 -8.36 -5.06
CA GLU A 73 -15.95 -7.23 -5.50
C GLU A 73 -16.56 -7.50 -6.89
N LEU A 74 -15.84 -8.17 -7.78
CA LEU A 74 -16.38 -8.59 -9.07
C LEU A 74 -17.53 -9.58 -8.89
N LEU A 75 -17.39 -10.59 -8.03
CA LEU A 75 -18.47 -11.54 -7.73
C LEU A 75 -19.69 -10.85 -7.11
N LYS A 76 -19.46 -9.85 -6.25
CA LYS A 76 -20.54 -9.04 -5.67
C LYS A 76 -21.25 -8.19 -6.72
N ALA A 77 -20.50 -7.59 -7.64
CA ALA A 77 -21.04 -6.85 -8.77
C ALA A 77 -21.83 -7.76 -9.73
N GLN A 78 -21.32 -8.95 -10.03
CA GLN A 78 -22.02 -9.95 -10.83
C GLN A 78 -23.34 -10.36 -10.15
N LYS A 79 -23.31 -10.71 -8.86
CA LYS A 79 -24.53 -11.01 -8.10
C LYS A 79 -25.50 -9.84 -8.10
N ALA A 80 -25.03 -8.60 -7.94
CA ALA A 80 -25.88 -7.42 -7.99
C ALA A 80 -26.47 -7.18 -9.38
N SER A 81 -25.72 -7.49 -10.44
CA SER A 81 -26.17 -7.35 -11.83
C SER A 81 -27.35 -8.26 -12.15
N LEU A 82 -27.44 -9.40 -11.45
CA LEU A 82 -28.48 -10.41 -11.58
C LEU A 82 -29.73 -10.10 -10.75
N LYS A 83 -29.68 -9.07 -9.89
CA LYS A 83 -30.83 -8.64 -9.12
C LYS A 83 -31.76 -7.80 -9.98
N SER A 84 -33.05 -7.82 -9.63
CA SER A 84 -34.06 -6.96 -10.25
C SER A 84 -33.73 -5.49 -10.00
N ARG A 85 -33.80 -4.69 -11.07
CA ARG A 85 -33.63 -3.23 -11.06
C ARG A 85 -35.01 -2.58 -11.01
N PHE A 86 -35.21 -1.70 -10.03
CA PHE A 86 -36.41 -0.89 -9.88
C PHE A 86 -36.07 0.56 -10.23
N ALA A 87 -36.85 1.18 -11.11
CA ALA A 87 -36.69 2.59 -11.45
C ALA A 87 -38.05 3.31 -11.43
N LEU A 88 -38.05 4.53 -10.91
CA LEU A 88 -39.18 5.44 -10.92
C LEU A 88 -38.76 6.71 -11.66
N ARG A 89 -39.44 7.01 -12.76
CA ARG A 89 -39.35 8.28 -13.47
C ARG A 89 -40.60 9.09 -13.16
N LEU A 90 -40.41 10.35 -12.79
CA LEU A 90 -41.51 11.27 -12.49
C LEU A 90 -41.36 12.49 -13.38
N ASP A 91 -42.42 12.84 -14.09
CA ASP A 91 -42.59 14.11 -14.79
C ASP A 91 -43.70 14.87 -14.03
N PRO A 92 -43.36 15.58 -12.95
CA PRO A 92 -44.33 16.03 -11.95
C PRO A 92 -45.30 17.08 -12.49
N PHE A 93 -44.85 17.88 -13.45
CA PHE A 93 -45.66 18.89 -14.09
C PHE A 93 -45.10 19.22 -15.48
N THR A 94 -45.93 19.06 -16.50
CA THR A 94 -45.66 19.49 -17.87
C THR A 94 -46.74 20.48 -18.25
N TYR A 95 -46.32 21.62 -18.80
CA TYR A 95 -47.20 22.66 -19.29
C TYR A 95 -46.89 22.97 -20.75
N THR A 96 -47.91 23.04 -21.58
CA THR A 96 -47.80 23.48 -22.97
C THR A 96 -48.95 24.42 -23.26
N GLN A 97 -48.63 25.58 -23.81
CA GLN A 97 -49.62 26.55 -24.25
C GLN A 97 -49.42 26.79 -25.74
N SER A 98 -50.50 26.74 -26.52
CA SER A 98 -50.52 27.19 -27.90
C SER A 98 -51.57 28.28 -28.06
N ARG A 99 -51.26 29.28 -28.88
CA ARG A 99 -52.16 30.39 -29.16
C ARG A 99 -52.21 30.63 -30.65
N GLU A 100 -53.41 30.55 -31.21
CA GLU A 100 -53.65 30.68 -32.66
C GLU A 100 -54.67 31.80 -32.90
N PHE A 101 -54.37 32.66 -33.87
CA PHE A 101 -55.30 33.72 -34.26
C PHE A 101 -56.32 33.17 -35.25
N ASN A 102 -57.60 33.38 -34.98
CA ASN A 102 -58.69 33.04 -35.88
C ASN A 102 -59.11 34.28 -36.69
N PRO A 103 -58.79 34.36 -38.00
CA PRO A 103 -59.09 35.52 -38.82
C PRO A 103 -60.58 35.69 -39.11
N PHE A 104 -61.39 34.62 -39.07
CA PHE A 104 -62.83 34.70 -39.35
C PHE A 104 -63.61 35.39 -38.23
N PHE A 105 -63.19 35.15 -36.98
CA PHE A 105 -63.81 35.76 -35.81
C PHE A 105 -62.98 36.90 -35.23
N SER A 106 -61.79 37.18 -35.79
CA SER A 106 -60.82 38.16 -35.29
C SER A 106 -60.48 37.96 -33.80
N THR A 107 -60.48 36.71 -33.34
CA THR A 107 -60.23 36.33 -31.95
C THR A 107 -58.97 35.48 -31.82
N TRP A 108 -58.40 35.46 -30.64
CA TRP A 108 -57.31 34.55 -30.30
C TRP A 108 -57.83 33.33 -29.56
N ASN A 109 -57.50 32.15 -30.05
CA ASN A 109 -57.78 30.88 -29.38
C ASN A 109 -56.52 30.44 -28.63
N THR A 110 -56.65 30.19 -27.33
CA THR A 110 -55.55 29.69 -26.48
C THR A 110 -55.89 28.30 -26.00
N SER A 111 -54.99 27.35 -26.23
CA SER A 111 -55.08 25.98 -25.73
C SER A 111 -53.99 25.74 -24.70
N GLU A 112 -54.39 25.23 -23.53
CA GLU A 112 -53.47 24.88 -22.45
C GLU A 112 -53.53 23.37 -22.17
N LEU A 113 -52.36 22.75 -22.07
CA LEU A 113 -52.20 21.37 -21.63
C LEU A 113 -51.36 21.37 -20.36
N LYS A 114 -51.91 20.79 -19.29
CA LYS A 114 -51.24 20.55 -18.01
C LYS A 114 -51.28 19.05 -17.76
N SER A 115 -50.14 18.41 -17.61
CA SER A 115 -50.06 16.97 -17.34
C SER A 115 -49.04 16.65 -16.25
N SER A 116 -49.23 15.51 -15.60
CA SER A 116 -48.32 14.95 -14.62
C SER A 116 -48.28 13.45 -14.87
N SER A 117 -47.08 12.86 -14.95
CA SER A 117 -46.91 11.44 -15.22
C SER A 117 -45.82 10.82 -14.36
N ALA A 118 -46.01 9.54 -14.04
CA ALA A 118 -45.02 8.72 -13.36
C ALA A 118 -44.90 7.38 -14.07
N LEU A 119 -43.68 6.88 -14.21
CA LEU A 119 -43.37 5.58 -14.79
C LEU A 119 -42.55 4.78 -13.79
N PHE A 120 -43.13 3.68 -13.31
CA PHE A 120 -42.44 2.68 -12.51
C PHE A 120 -42.09 1.48 -13.39
N SER A 121 -40.82 1.12 -13.46
CA SER A 121 -40.32 0.03 -14.28
C SER A 121 -39.50 -0.96 -13.45
N ILE A 122 -39.72 -2.26 -13.72
CA ILE A 122 -38.97 -3.36 -13.13
C ILE A 122 -38.24 -4.09 -14.25
N SER A 123 -36.93 -4.27 -14.13
CA SER A 123 -36.11 -5.03 -15.08
C SER A 123 -35.37 -6.14 -14.36
N GLN A 124 -35.68 -7.40 -14.68
CA GLN A 124 -35.02 -8.58 -14.10
C GLN A 124 -34.30 -9.37 -15.19
N PRO A 125 -32.98 -9.54 -15.08
CA PRO A 125 -32.25 -10.44 -15.97
C PRO A 125 -32.57 -11.89 -15.63
N ILE A 126 -32.70 -12.73 -16.66
CA ILE A 126 -32.94 -14.17 -16.51
C ILE A 126 -31.59 -14.88 -16.50
N LEU A 127 -31.34 -15.67 -15.46
CA LEU A 127 -30.25 -16.64 -15.47
C LEU A 127 -30.77 -17.94 -16.06
N LEU A 128 -30.11 -18.41 -17.12
CA LEU A 128 -30.22 -19.81 -17.51
C LEU A 128 -29.45 -20.62 -16.46
N THR A 129 -30.18 -21.28 -15.56
CA THR A 129 -29.61 -22.32 -14.71
C THR A 129 -29.63 -23.62 -15.50
N ASP A 130 -28.50 -24.32 -15.57
CA ASP A 130 -28.46 -25.69 -16.08
C ASP A 130 -29.41 -26.53 -15.22
N GLY A 131 -30.29 -27.30 -15.88
CA GLY A 131 -31.45 -27.97 -15.26
C GLY A 131 -31.06 -29.10 -14.30
#